data_AF-A0A066PM72-F1
#
_entry.id   AF-A0A066PM72-F1
#
_cell.length_a   1.000
_cell.length_b   1.000
_cell.length_c   1.000
_cell.angle_alpha   90.00
_cell.angle_beta   90.00
_cell.angle_gamma   90.00
#
_symmetry.space_group_name_H-M   'P 1'
#
loop_
_entity.id
_entity.type
_entity.pdbx_description
1 polymer ?
#
loop_
_entity_poly.entity_id
_entity_poly.type
_entity_poly.pdbx_seq_one_letter_code
_entity_poly.pdbx_strand_id
1 'polypeptide(L)'
;MGTDFENGKRAAARLAVGLVESGMRVGLGTGSTAAHFIDQLGARVRAEGLDIECVATSDLTAARAEFLGLRLVPLDGSLDLAVDGADEVEFGTLRLIKGLGGALLREKLVAQSARRFVVIADRSKLVTRLGAHSKLPVEIVRHGADRTCARLAELDLAPVLRANAGSPFVSDGGHFIADCTMPKGIVPEAIESALRSIAGVVGTGLFLSGSACAIIGYPDGSTRQFDGDAVSAAGLAPAAATLRCLGLPKPNIPPLIAVMGVSASGKSTIGLLLAELLGVPFCDGDDLHPESNREKMRSGRPLDDEDRMPWLHRIAMRLAEWRTRRCGGVIVSSLLTRRYRDLVRGGAGPFTLVHLDGSRDLLAARIAARRGHFMPASLLDSQLAALESPQAGEDAIVVSIDESPVGIVRRIMRSLQAGQVSAN
;
A
#
# COMPACT_ATOMS: atom_id res chain seq x y z
N MET A 1 -17.28 -22.64 23.05
CA MET A 1 -16.47 -22.51 21.82
C MET A 1 -16.82 -21.26 21.00
N GLY A 2 -18.09 -20.88 20.80
CA GLY A 2 -18.43 -19.66 20.04
C GLY A 2 -18.20 -18.31 20.76
N THR A 3 -18.17 -18.31 22.09
CA THR A 3 -18.01 -17.12 22.95
C THR A 3 -16.62 -16.49 22.88
N ASP A 4 -15.60 -17.31 22.62
CA ASP A 4 -14.20 -16.95 22.84
C ASP A 4 -13.65 -16.12 21.68
N PHE A 5 -14.02 -16.46 20.44
CA PHE A 5 -13.64 -15.69 19.25
C PHE A 5 -14.37 -14.34 19.16
N GLU A 6 -15.61 -14.26 19.67
CA GLU A 6 -16.38 -13.02 19.65
C GLU A 6 -15.77 -11.92 20.53
N ASN A 7 -15.12 -12.27 21.64
CA ASN A 7 -14.38 -11.31 22.45
C ASN A 7 -13.17 -10.74 21.70
N GLY A 8 -12.43 -11.60 20.98
CA GLY A 8 -11.33 -11.17 20.11
C GLY A 8 -11.80 -10.21 19.02
N LYS A 9 -12.90 -10.53 18.32
CA LYS A 9 -13.48 -9.65 17.29
C LYS A 9 -13.84 -8.27 17.84
N ARG A 10 -14.52 -8.22 18.99
CA ARG A 10 -14.89 -6.96 19.66
C ARG A 10 -13.66 -6.14 20.07
N ALA A 11 -12.63 -6.78 20.59
CA ALA A 11 -11.40 -6.13 21.03
C ALA A 11 -10.62 -5.52 19.84
N ALA A 12 -10.49 -6.27 18.74
CA ALA A 12 -9.85 -5.78 17.51
C ALA A 12 -10.61 -4.60 16.90
N ALA A 13 -11.95 -4.71 16.82
CA ALA A 13 -12.82 -3.64 16.36
C ALA A 13 -12.66 -2.36 17.20
N ARG A 14 -12.63 -2.49 18.54
CA ARG A 14 -12.46 -1.34 19.45
C ARG A 14 -11.16 -0.58 19.19
N LEU A 15 -10.05 -1.29 19.00
CA LEU A 15 -8.77 -0.64 18.68
C LEU A 15 -8.84 0.07 17.32
N ALA A 16 -9.47 -0.55 16.32
CA ALA A 16 -9.62 0.06 14.99
C ALA A 16 -10.52 1.31 14.99
N VAL A 17 -11.56 1.37 15.83
CA VAL A 17 -12.41 2.57 15.98
C VAL A 17 -11.58 3.77 16.45
N GLY A 18 -10.54 3.56 17.26
CA GLY A 18 -9.63 4.61 17.71
C GLY A 18 -8.77 5.22 16.60
N LEU A 19 -8.73 4.60 15.41
CA LEU A 19 -8.00 5.11 14.25
C LEU A 19 -8.80 6.12 13.42
N VAL A 20 -10.11 6.25 13.68
CA VAL A 20 -10.99 7.17 12.96
C VAL A 20 -10.90 8.56 13.58
N GLU A 21 -10.63 9.54 12.75
CA GLU A 21 -10.59 10.97 13.09
C GLU A 21 -11.71 11.72 12.39
N SER A 22 -12.16 12.83 12.98
CA SER A 22 -13.15 13.71 12.34
C SER A 22 -12.58 14.28 11.03
N GLY A 23 -13.43 14.41 10.02
CA GLY A 23 -13.10 14.84 8.67
C GLY A 23 -12.55 13.75 7.75
N MET A 24 -12.53 12.48 8.18
CA MET A 24 -12.12 11.34 7.37
C MET A 24 -13.24 10.78 6.48
N ARG A 25 -12.87 10.27 5.31
CA ARG A 25 -13.69 9.33 4.52
C ARG A 25 -13.31 7.89 4.86
N VAL A 26 -14.27 7.11 5.36
CA VAL A 26 -14.04 5.78 5.95
C VAL A 26 -14.75 4.67 5.17
N GLY A 27 -13.99 3.70 4.69
CA GLY A 27 -14.49 2.44 4.13
C GLY A 27 -14.94 1.48 5.23
N LEU A 28 -16.20 1.04 5.16
CA LEU A 28 -16.81 0.12 6.10
C LEU A 28 -16.86 -1.28 5.50
N GLY A 29 -16.11 -2.21 6.10
CA GLY A 29 -16.02 -3.61 5.71
C GLY A 29 -17.31 -4.42 5.88
N THR A 30 -17.24 -5.70 5.53
CA THR A 30 -18.37 -6.64 5.63
C THR A 30 -18.01 -7.86 6.49
N GLY A 31 -19.00 -8.46 7.14
CA GLY A 31 -18.86 -9.66 7.97
C GLY A 31 -18.92 -9.39 9.48
N SER A 32 -18.87 -10.44 10.29
CA SER A 32 -19.15 -10.36 11.73
C SER A 32 -18.18 -9.46 12.51
N THR A 33 -16.91 -9.41 12.10
CA THR A 33 -15.90 -8.57 12.78
C THR A 33 -16.05 -7.10 12.38
N ALA A 34 -16.30 -6.83 11.09
CA ALA A 34 -16.60 -5.48 10.60
C ALA A 34 -17.89 -4.92 11.23
N ALA A 35 -18.91 -5.76 11.46
CA ALA A 35 -20.11 -5.40 12.19
C ALA A 35 -19.83 -4.83 13.59
N HIS A 36 -18.93 -5.45 14.36
CA HIS A 36 -18.52 -4.92 15.68
C HIS A 36 -17.81 -3.57 15.58
N PHE A 37 -17.05 -3.34 14.50
CA PHE A 37 -16.41 -2.05 14.25
C PHE A 37 -17.45 -0.98 13.91
N ILE A 38 -18.40 -1.29 13.02
CA ILE A 38 -19.45 -0.36 12.60
C ILE A 38 -20.34 0.06 13.78
N ASP A 39 -20.74 -0.90 14.64
CA ASP A 39 -21.55 -0.61 15.83
C ASP A 39 -20.86 0.34 16.80
N GLN A 40 -19.58 0.05 17.09
CA GLN A 40 -18.77 0.87 17.99
C GLN A 40 -18.45 2.24 17.39
N LEU A 41 -18.20 2.31 16.07
CA LEU A 41 -18.01 3.55 15.36
C LEU A 41 -19.27 4.41 15.39
N GLY A 42 -20.44 3.85 15.12
CA GLY A 42 -21.72 4.56 15.21
C GLY A 42 -21.99 5.11 16.62
N ALA A 43 -21.68 4.35 17.67
CA ALA A 43 -21.76 4.83 19.04
C ALA A 43 -20.80 6.00 19.29
N ARG A 44 -19.54 5.89 18.83
CA ARG A 44 -18.52 6.94 18.99
C ARG A 44 -18.86 8.22 18.24
N VAL A 45 -19.29 8.12 17.00
CA VAL A 45 -19.72 9.26 16.17
C VAL A 45 -20.83 10.04 16.87
N ARG A 46 -21.84 9.37 17.43
CA ARG A 46 -22.91 10.02 18.19
C ARG A 46 -22.43 10.65 19.50
N ALA A 47 -21.51 9.98 20.21
CA ALA A 47 -21.03 10.45 21.51
C ALA A 47 -20.06 11.64 21.39
N GLU A 48 -19.21 11.65 20.37
CA GLU A 48 -18.15 12.64 20.16
C GLU A 48 -18.50 13.70 19.10
N GLY A 49 -19.57 13.50 18.31
CA GLY A 49 -19.93 14.40 17.22
C GLY A 49 -18.93 14.40 16.06
N LEU A 50 -18.35 13.24 15.74
CA LEU A 50 -17.38 13.12 14.65
C LEU A 50 -18.06 13.35 13.29
N ASP A 51 -17.49 14.22 12.46
CA ASP A 51 -17.94 14.47 11.10
C ASP A 51 -17.19 13.54 10.15
N ILE A 52 -17.80 12.42 9.76
CA ILE A 52 -17.18 11.45 8.84
C ILE A 52 -18.14 11.10 7.71
N GLU A 53 -17.58 10.74 6.57
CA GLU A 53 -18.32 10.15 5.46
C GLU A 53 -17.94 8.68 5.32
N CYS A 54 -18.92 7.82 5.10
CA CYS A 54 -18.73 6.38 5.07
C CYS A 54 -19.04 5.78 3.69
N VAL A 55 -18.24 4.80 3.26
CA VAL A 55 -18.48 4.00 2.06
C VAL A 55 -18.62 2.54 2.45
N ALA A 56 -19.78 1.93 2.17
CA ALA A 56 -20.05 0.55 2.53
C ALA A 56 -19.55 -0.45 1.48
N THR A 57 -19.03 -1.61 1.92
CA THR A 57 -18.61 -2.70 1.03
C THR A 57 -19.72 -3.70 0.69
N SER A 58 -20.92 -3.57 1.26
CA SER A 58 -22.09 -4.38 0.92
C SER A 58 -23.39 -3.65 1.23
N ASP A 59 -24.49 -4.12 0.65
CA ASP A 59 -25.84 -3.62 0.96
C ASP A 59 -26.20 -3.91 2.43
N LEU A 60 -25.73 -5.04 2.98
CA LEU A 60 -25.85 -5.36 4.41
C LEU A 60 -25.13 -4.34 5.29
N THR A 61 -23.89 -4.00 4.95
CA THR A 61 -23.11 -2.99 5.68
C THR A 61 -23.74 -1.60 5.56
N ALA A 62 -24.27 -1.26 4.38
CA ALA A 62 -24.96 0.01 4.15
C ALA A 62 -26.18 0.15 5.06
N ALA A 63 -27.08 -0.85 5.05
CA ALA A 63 -28.27 -0.83 5.90
C ALA A 63 -27.94 -0.71 7.40
N ARG A 64 -26.87 -1.37 7.85
CA ARG A 64 -26.40 -1.26 9.24
C ARG A 64 -25.88 0.14 9.57
N ALA A 65 -25.08 0.72 8.67
CA ALA A 65 -24.52 2.05 8.85
C ALA A 65 -25.63 3.13 8.91
N GLU A 66 -26.62 3.04 8.02
CA GLU A 66 -27.80 3.91 8.01
C GLU A 66 -28.60 3.81 9.30
N PHE A 67 -28.87 2.59 9.78
CA PHE A 67 -29.56 2.37 11.05
C PHE A 67 -28.85 3.03 12.24
N LEU A 68 -27.52 3.12 12.20
CA LEU A 68 -26.71 3.75 13.24
C LEU A 68 -26.54 5.26 13.05
N GLY A 69 -27.08 5.84 11.97
CA GLY A 69 -26.96 7.26 11.64
C GLY A 69 -25.59 7.65 11.07
N LEU A 70 -24.83 6.72 10.51
CA LEU A 70 -23.59 7.04 9.80
C LEU A 70 -23.91 7.58 8.40
N ARG A 71 -23.26 8.69 8.01
CA ARG A 71 -23.48 9.33 6.72
C ARG A 71 -22.82 8.52 5.59
N LEU A 72 -23.63 7.79 4.82
CA LEU A 72 -23.14 7.07 3.64
C LEU A 72 -22.98 8.00 2.43
N VAL A 73 -21.92 7.75 1.65
CA VAL A 73 -21.63 8.42 0.37
C VAL A 73 -21.22 7.39 -0.68
N PRO A 74 -21.36 7.68 -1.98
CA PRO A 74 -20.83 6.81 -3.04
C PRO A 74 -19.30 6.76 -3.02
N LEU A 75 -18.73 5.69 -3.58
CA LEU A 75 -17.31 5.59 -3.85
C LEU A 75 -16.97 6.36 -5.13
N ASP A 76 -16.63 7.64 -4.98
CA ASP A 76 -16.29 8.55 -6.09
C ASP A 76 -14.86 9.12 -6.02
N GLY A 77 -14.08 8.69 -5.01
CA GLY A 77 -12.73 9.18 -4.77
C GLY A 77 -11.96 8.38 -3.74
N SER A 78 -10.81 8.91 -3.31
CA SER A 78 -9.97 8.26 -2.31
C SER A 78 -10.58 8.31 -0.91
N LEU A 79 -10.33 7.26 -0.13
CA LEU A 79 -10.67 7.15 1.28
C LEU A 79 -9.42 7.35 2.13
N ASP A 80 -9.58 7.90 3.34
CA ASP A 80 -8.47 8.04 4.28
C ASP A 80 -8.15 6.70 4.94
N LEU A 81 -9.21 5.98 5.32
CA LEU A 81 -9.14 4.71 6.03
C LEU A 81 -10.18 3.74 5.47
N ALA A 82 -9.84 2.46 5.35
CA ALA A 82 -10.82 1.38 5.24
C ALA A 82 -10.53 0.36 6.33
N VAL A 83 -11.57 -0.09 7.04
CA VAL A 83 -11.47 -1.13 8.06
C VAL A 83 -12.36 -2.30 7.66
N ASP A 84 -11.77 -3.49 7.55
CA ASP A 84 -12.50 -4.68 7.12
C ASP A 84 -12.01 -5.96 7.79
N GLY A 85 -12.83 -7.00 7.75
CA GLY A 85 -12.46 -8.34 8.17
C GLY A 85 -11.68 -9.10 7.10
N ALA A 86 -11.15 -10.26 7.49
CA ALA A 86 -10.58 -11.23 6.57
C ALA A 86 -10.97 -12.66 6.94
N ASP A 87 -11.01 -13.54 5.93
CA ASP A 87 -11.23 -14.96 6.11
C ASP A 87 -9.91 -15.68 6.46
N GLU A 88 -8.80 -15.20 5.90
CA GLU A 88 -7.44 -15.52 6.30
C GLU A 88 -6.53 -14.29 6.22
N VAL A 89 -5.58 -14.20 7.15
CA VAL A 89 -4.50 -13.21 7.19
C VAL A 89 -3.17 -13.96 7.21
N GLU A 90 -2.36 -13.82 6.17
CA GLU A 90 -1.06 -14.47 6.09
C GLU A 90 -0.03 -13.75 6.98
N PHE A 91 0.60 -14.51 7.87
CA PHE A 91 1.65 -14.01 8.76
C PHE A 91 2.89 -13.59 7.96
N GLY A 92 3.41 -12.39 8.26
CA GLY A 92 4.61 -11.83 7.64
C GLY A 92 4.34 -10.94 6.43
N THR A 93 3.33 -11.25 5.61
CA THR A 93 2.96 -10.44 4.42
C THR A 93 1.67 -9.64 4.60
N LEU A 94 0.81 -10.06 5.52
CA LEU A 94 -0.56 -9.55 5.71
C LEU A 94 -1.41 -9.56 4.43
N ARG A 95 -1.09 -10.47 3.50
CA ARG A 95 -1.96 -10.81 2.37
C ARG A 95 -3.17 -11.57 2.87
N LEU A 96 -4.28 -11.48 2.15
CA LEU A 96 -5.57 -11.96 2.65
C LEU A 96 -6.29 -12.89 1.68
N ILE A 97 -7.08 -13.78 2.25
CA ILE A 97 -8.30 -14.29 1.60
C ILE A 97 -9.49 -13.57 2.22
N LYS A 98 -10.40 -13.10 1.36
CA LYS A 98 -11.67 -12.46 1.70
C LYS A 98 -12.79 -12.98 0.79
N GLY A 99 -14.04 -12.73 1.17
CA GLY A 99 -15.20 -12.96 0.32
C GLY A 99 -16.11 -14.11 0.73
N LEU A 100 -15.88 -14.81 1.84
CA LEU A 100 -16.83 -15.81 2.34
C LEU A 100 -18.19 -15.18 2.66
N GLY A 101 -18.22 -13.90 3.04
CA GLY A 101 -19.45 -13.11 3.19
C GLY A 101 -20.10 -12.64 1.88
N GLY A 102 -19.48 -12.88 0.72
CA GLY A 102 -20.05 -12.57 -0.60
C GLY A 102 -19.82 -11.15 -1.13
N ALA A 103 -19.03 -10.33 -0.43
CA ALA A 103 -18.82 -8.92 -0.76
C ALA A 103 -17.45 -8.60 -1.40
N LEU A 104 -16.69 -9.61 -1.83
CA LEU A 104 -15.26 -9.50 -2.18
C LEU A 104 -14.94 -8.38 -3.19
N LEU A 105 -15.81 -8.15 -4.17
CA LEU A 105 -15.57 -7.16 -5.22
C LEU A 105 -15.61 -5.74 -4.66
N ARG A 106 -16.69 -5.39 -3.96
CA ARG A 106 -16.86 -4.07 -3.33
C ARG A 106 -15.85 -3.87 -2.18
N GLU A 107 -15.56 -4.92 -1.40
CA GLU A 107 -14.47 -4.91 -0.42
C GLU A 107 -13.13 -4.56 -1.06
N LYS A 108 -12.79 -5.17 -2.20
CA LYS A 108 -11.53 -4.90 -2.91
C LYS A 108 -11.47 -3.48 -3.45
N LEU A 109 -12.57 -2.99 -4.03
CA LEU A 109 -12.66 -1.61 -4.52
C LEU A 109 -12.44 -0.58 -3.40
N VAL A 110 -13.09 -0.77 -2.25
CA VAL A 110 -12.93 0.11 -1.08
C VAL A 110 -11.52 0.02 -0.50
N ALA A 111 -10.98 -1.18 -0.32
CA ALA A 111 -9.61 -1.38 0.17
C ALA A 111 -8.57 -0.71 -0.74
N GLN A 112 -8.74 -0.82 -2.07
CA GLN A 112 -7.84 -0.21 -3.05
C GLN A 112 -8.03 1.30 -3.21
N SER A 113 -9.15 1.85 -2.72
CA SER A 113 -9.41 3.29 -2.72
C SER A 113 -8.92 3.96 -1.43
N ALA A 114 -8.55 3.18 -0.40
CA ALA A 114 -8.12 3.70 0.87
C ALA A 114 -6.60 3.94 0.92
N ARG A 115 -6.21 5.11 1.46
CA ARG A 115 -4.82 5.42 1.79
C ARG A 115 -4.30 4.52 2.90
N ARG A 116 -5.16 4.09 3.82
CA ARG A 116 -4.81 3.13 4.86
C ARG A 116 -5.86 2.04 4.91
N PHE A 117 -5.47 0.82 4.55
CA PHE A 117 -6.34 -0.35 4.68
C PHE A 117 -5.96 -1.15 5.93
N VAL A 118 -6.87 -1.25 6.89
CA VAL A 118 -6.67 -1.93 8.17
C VAL A 118 -7.55 -3.16 8.23
N VAL A 119 -6.94 -4.29 8.60
CA VAL A 119 -7.65 -5.56 8.78
C VAL A 119 -7.91 -5.80 10.25
N ILE A 120 -9.14 -6.17 10.60
CA ILE A 120 -9.51 -6.63 11.95
C ILE A 120 -9.94 -8.08 11.90
N ALA A 121 -9.36 -8.91 12.76
CA ALA A 121 -9.69 -10.33 12.81
C ALA A 121 -9.47 -10.92 14.21
N ASP A 122 -10.09 -12.06 14.49
CA ASP A 122 -9.71 -12.87 15.64
C ASP A 122 -8.52 -13.79 15.30
N ARG A 123 -7.86 -14.32 16.34
CA ARG A 123 -6.65 -15.15 16.20
C ARG A 123 -6.80 -16.34 15.25
N SER A 124 -7.99 -16.92 15.08
CA SER A 124 -8.19 -18.07 14.19
C SER A 124 -7.91 -17.77 12.71
N LYS A 125 -7.98 -16.49 12.32
CA LYS A 125 -7.79 -16.04 10.94
C LYS A 125 -6.33 -15.90 10.55
N LEU A 126 -5.41 -15.85 11.51
CA LEU A 126 -3.99 -15.70 11.24
C LEU A 126 -3.37 -17.06 10.87
N VAL A 127 -2.92 -17.16 9.61
CA VAL A 127 -2.37 -18.37 8.99
C VAL A 127 -0.93 -18.18 8.55
N THR A 128 -0.18 -19.27 8.39
CA THR A 128 1.20 -19.23 7.85
C THR A 128 1.25 -19.20 6.32
N ARG A 129 0.14 -19.53 5.66
CA ARG A 129 -0.01 -19.53 4.21
C ARG A 129 -1.49 -19.34 3.86
N LEU A 130 -1.77 -18.56 2.82
CA LEU A 130 -3.13 -18.47 2.27
C LEU A 130 -3.64 -19.81 1.71
N GLY A 131 -4.95 -20.02 1.84
CA GLY A 131 -5.66 -21.24 1.43
C GLY A 131 -5.48 -22.40 2.39
N ALA A 132 -5.04 -22.14 3.63
CA ALA A 132 -4.76 -23.19 4.61
C ALA A 132 -6.05 -23.86 5.12
N HIS A 133 -7.11 -23.07 5.32
CA HIS A 133 -8.36 -23.52 5.94
C HIS A 133 -9.62 -22.98 5.25
N SER A 134 -9.53 -21.81 4.61
CA SER A 134 -10.63 -21.18 3.90
C SER A 134 -10.62 -21.51 2.42
N LYS A 135 -11.82 -21.59 1.83
CA LYS A 135 -11.97 -21.54 0.37
C LYS A 135 -11.56 -20.16 -0.14
N LEU A 136 -11.06 -20.11 -1.38
CA LEU A 136 -10.86 -18.89 -2.15
C LEU A 136 -12.15 -18.58 -2.93
N PRO A 137 -12.88 -17.51 -2.58
CA PRO A 137 -14.04 -17.09 -3.34
C PRO A 137 -13.60 -16.47 -4.68
N VAL A 138 -14.24 -16.84 -5.77
CA VAL A 138 -14.03 -16.25 -7.10
C VAL A 138 -15.38 -15.79 -7.63
N GLU A 139 -15.54 -14.47 -7.79
CA GLU A 139 -16.76 -13.88 -8.33
C GLU A 139 -16.75 -14.00 -9.86
N ILE A 140 -17.80 -14.61 -10.41
CA ILE A 140 -17.94 -14.95 -11.82
C ILE A 140 -19.26 -14.44 -12.40
N VAL A 141 -19.23 -14.04 -13.67
CA VAL A 141 -20.46 -13.65 -14.38
C VAL A 141 -21.44 -14.82 -14.42
N ARG A 142 -22.74 -14.50 -14.44
CA ARG A 142 -23.80 -15.52 -14.48
C ARG A 142 -23.84 -16.28 -15.81
N HIS A 143 -23.56 -15.58 -16.91
CA HIS A 143 -23.56 -16.18 -18.24
C HIS A 143 -22.38 -17.15 -18.40
N GLY A 144 -22.66 -18.41 -18.68
CA GLY A 144 -21.62 -19.43 -18.85
C GLY A 144 -20.90 -19.81 -17.55
N ALA A 145 -21.53 -19.63 -16.39
CA ALA A 145 -20.94 -19.94 -15.07
C ALA A 145 -20.36 -21.36 -14.99
N ASP A 146 -21.08 -22.37 -15.49
CA ASP A 146 -20.59 -23.76 -15.52
C ASP A 146 -19.30 -23.92 -16.33
N ARG A 147 -19.19 -23.20 -17.46
CA ARG A 147 -17.98 -23.20 -18.28
C ARG A 147 -16.83 -22.48 -17.59
N THR A 148 -17.11 -21.38 -16.89
CA THR A 148 -16.11 -20.68 -16.07
C THR A 148 -15.62 -21.61 -14.95
N CYS A 149 -16.52 -22.30 -14.24
CA CYS A 149 -16.17 -23.31 -13.24
C CYS A 149 -15.31 -24.44 -13.84
N ALA A 150 -15.62 -24.94 -15.03
CA ALA A 150 -14.77 -25.94 -15.68
C ALA A 150 -13.33 -25.43 -15.91
N ARG A 151 -13.16 -24.16 -16.31
CA ARG A 151 -11.83 -23.54 -16.45
C ARG A 151 -11.12 -23.34 -15.12
N LEU A 152 -11.85 -23.01 -14.05
CA LEU A 152 -11.28 -22.94 -12.71
C LEU A 152 -10.79 -24.33 -12.26
N ALA A 153 -11.52 -25.40 -12.60
CA ALA A 153 -11.11 -26.77 -12.31
C ALA A 153 -9.83 -27.20 -13.05
N GLU A 154 -9.58 -26.68 -14.26
CA GLU A 154 -8.31 -26.88 -14.99
C GLU A 154 -7.09 -26.27 -14.28
N LEU A 155 -7.31 -25.34 -13.33
CA LEU A 155 -6.27 -24.78 -12.45
C LEU A 155 -6.16 -25.52 -11.10
N ASP A 156 -6.72 -26.74 -11.01
CA ASP A 156 -6.78 -27.58 -9.81
C ASP A 156 -7.50 -26.93 -8.60
N LEU A 157 -8.41 -25.98 -8.87
CA LEU A 157 -9.08 -25.21 -7.83
C LEU A 157 -10.33 -25.86 -7.23
N ALA A 158 -10.77 -27.03 -7.73
CA ALA A 158 -11.98 -27.74 -7.26
C ALA A 158 -13.17 -26.79 -6.92
N PRO A 159 -13.68 -26.02 -7.89
CA PRO A 159 -14.66 -24.96 -7.66
C PRO A 159 -16.03 -25.53 -7.30
N VAL A 160 -16.69 -24.91 -6.32
CA VAL A 160 -18.08 -25.19 -5.96
C VAL A 160 -18.88 -23.90 -6.05
N LEU A 161 -19.94 -23.88 -6.86
CA LEU A 161 -20.81 -22.70 -6.95
C LEU A 161 -21.49 -22.48 -5.59
N ARG A 162 -21.31 -21.28 -5.02
CA ARG A 162 -21.91 -20.92 -3.74
C ARG A 162 -23.42 -20.91 -3.88
N ALA A 163 -24.11 -21.55 -2.94
CA ALA A 163 -25.56 -21.59 -2.89
C ALA A 163 -26.09 -20.90 -1.62
N ASN A 164 -27.27 -20.30 -1.74
CA ASN A 164 -28.07 -19.81 -0.62
C ASN A 164 -29.49 -20.39 -0.75
N ALA A 165 -29.97 -21.07 0.29
CA ALA A 165 -31.29 -21.72 0.30
C ALA A 165 -31.58 -22.61 -0.94
N GLY A 166 -30.56 -23.33 -1.44
CA GLY A 166 -30.68 -24.23 -2.59
C GLY A 166 -30.61 -23.57 -3.97
N SER A 167 -30.50 -22.24 -4.05
CA SER A 167 -30.27 -21.51 -5.31
C SER A 167 -28.85 -20.93 -5.36
N PRO A 168 -28.26 -20.69 -6.54
CA PRO A 168 -26.98 -19.99 -6.65
C PRO A 168 -27.01 -18.63 -5.93
N PHE A 169 -26.00 -18.38 -5.10
CA PHE A 169 -25.82 -17.11 -4.42
C PHE A 169 -25.51 -16.01 -5.44
N VAL A 170 -26.16 -14.85 -5.30
CA VAL A 170 -25.93 -13.67 -6.12
C VAL A 170 -25.32 -12.57 -5.25
N SER A 171 -24.14 -12.08 -5.64
CA SER A 171 -23.47 -10.95 -4.96
C SER A 171 -24.24 -9.64 -5.18
N ASP A 172 -23.93 -8.61 -4.40
CA ASP A 172 -24.45 -7.26 -4.61
C ASP A 172 -24.00 -6.64 -5.96
N GLY A 173 -23.01 -7.26 -6.63
CA GLY A 173 -22.60 -6.94 -8.00
C GLY A 173 -23.43 -7.66 -9.07
N GLY A 174 -24.36 -8.52 -8.68
CA GLY A 174 -25.19 -9.29 -9.60
C GLY A 174 -24.45 -10.46 -10.25
N HIS A 175 -23.46 -11.03 -9.57
CA HIS A 175 -22.63 -12.14 -10.08
C HIS A 175 -22.79 -13.39 -9.21
N PHE A 176 -22.35 -14.54 -9.70
CA PHE A 176 -22.21 -15.74 -8.88
C PHE A 176 -20.83 -15.78 -8.22
N ILE A 177 -20.66 -16.64 -7.22
CA ILE A 177 -19.37 -16.90 -6.58
C ILE A 177 -19.08 -18.40 -6.64
N ALA A 178 -17.89 -18.76 -7.11
CA ALA A 178 -17.34 -20.10 -7.00
C ALA A 178 -16.34 -20.17 -5.83
N ASP A 179 -16.62 -21.00 -4.85
CA ASP A 179 -15.73 -21.29 -3.73
C ASP A 179 -14.70 -22.34 -4.13
N CYS A 180 -13.44 -21.91 -4.25
CA CYS A 180 -12.33 -22.71 -4.74
C CYS A 180 -11.47 -23.24 -3.59
N THR A 181 -10.91 -24.43 -3.74
CA THR A 181 -9.87 -24.98 -2.86
C THR A 181 -8.52 -24.63 -3.44
N MET A 182 -7.69 -23.87 -2.72
CA MET A 182 -6.33 -23.59 -3.19
C MET A 182 -5.41 -24.82 -3.02
N PRO A 183 -4.69 -25.24 -4.08
CA PRO A 183 -3.67 -26.27 -3.96
C PRO A 183 -2.56 -25.86 -2.98
N LYS A 184 -2.01 -26.84 -2.25
CA LYS A 184 -0.85 -26.61 -1.39
C LYS A 184 0.37 -26.23 -2.23
N GLY A 185 1.05 -25.16 -1.82
CA GLY A 185 2.31 -24.73 -2.45
C GLY A 185 2.13 -23.85 -3.69
N ILE A 186 0.88 -23.50 -4.03
CA ILE A 186 0.62 -22.55 -5.12
C ILE A 186 1.13 -21.15 -4.74
N VAL A 187 1.75 -20.47 -5.70
CA VAL A 187 2.18 -19.07 -5.53
C VAL A 187 0.94 -18.18 -5.73
N PRO A 188 0.51 -17.40 -4.71
CA PRO A 188 -0.71 -16.61 -4.78
C PRO A 188 -0.79 -15.65 -5.98
N GLU A 189 0.34 -15.04 -6.35
CA GLU A 189 0.43 -14.12 -7.49
C GLU A 189 0.21 -14.82 -8.83
N ALA A 190 0.74 -16.04 -8.99
CA ALA A 190 0.59 -16.82 -10.21
C ALA A 190 -0.88 -17.23 -10.41
N ILE A 191 -1.54 -17.69 -9.34
CA ILE A 191 -2.94 -18.09 -9.41
C ILE A 191 -3.87 -16.89 -9.58
N GLU A 192 -3.61 -15.75 -8.94
CA GLU A 192 -4.37 -14.51 -9.19
C GLU A 192 -4.26 -14.08 -10.65
N SER A 193 -3.07 -14.11 -11.24
CA SER A 193 -2.87 -13.76 -12.65
C SER A 193 -3.62 -14.73 -13.58
N ALA A 194 -3.57 -16.04 -13.31
CA ALA A 194 -4.29 -17.03 -14.09
C ALA A 194 -5.80 -16.82 -14.00
N LEU A 195 -6.35 -16.64 -12.79
CA LEU A 195 -7.75 -16.36 -12.55
C LEU A 195 -8.23 -15.11 -13.29
N ARG A 196 -7.47 -14.02 -13.22
CA ARG A 196 -7.80 -12.74 -13.88
C ARG A 196 -7.78 -12.83 -15.41
N SER A 197 -7.10 -13.83 -15.99
CA SER A 197 -7.09 -14.06 -17.44
C SER A 197 -8.32 -14.83 -17.96
N ILE A 198 -9.11 -15.44 -17.07
CA ILE A 198 -10.28 -16.21 -17.45
C ILE A 198 -11.44 -15.26 -17.74
N ALA A 199 -11.84 -15.16 -19.02
CA ALA A 199 -13.11 -14.55 -19.40
C ALA A 199 -14.26 -15.17 -18.60
N GLY A 200 -14.98 -14.33 -17.87
CA GLY A 200 -16.05 -14.72 -16.95
C GLY A 200 -15.69 -14.55 -15.47
N VAL A 201 -14.41 -14.44 -15.11
CA VAL A 201 -13.99 -14.04 -13.75
C VAL A 201 -14.06 -12.52 -13.62
N VAL A 202 -14.82 -12.05 -12.64
CA VAL A 202 -14.98 -10.62 -12.30
C VAL A 202 -13.95 -10.22 -11.24
N GLY A 203 -13.80 -11.04 -10.21
CA GLY A 203 -12.95 -10.75 -9.06
C GLY A 203 -12.59 -12.01 -8.28
N THR A 204 -11.61 -11.88 -7.40
CA THR A 204 -11.11 -12.98 -6.57
C THR A 204 -11.04 -12.54 -5.11
N GLY A 205 -11.08 -13.49 -4.20
CA GLY A 205 -10.87 -13.27 -2.77
C GLY A 205 -9.42 -12.98 -2.38
N LEU A 206 -8.46 -12.99 -3.32
CA LEU A 206 -7.04 -12.72 -3.02
C LEU A 206 -6.76 -11.22 -2.93
N PHE A 207 -6.35 -10.76 -1.75
CA PHE A 207 -5.91 -9.37 -1.52
C PHE A 207 -4.39 -9.39 -1.34
N LEU A 208 -3.68 -9.48 -2.47
CA LEU A 208 -2.23 -9.69 -2.49
C LEU A 208 -1.40 -8.42 -2.27
N SER A 209 -2.05 -7.25 -2.29
CA SER A 209 -1.36 -5.99 -1.98
C SER A 209 -1.22 -5.76 -0.47
N GLY A 210 -1.64 -6.73 0.35
CA GLY A 210 -1.53 -6.66 1.80
C GLY A 210 -2.48 -5.64 2.44
N SER A 211 -2.27 -5.40 3.73
CA SER A 211 -2.91 -4.35 4.51
C SER A 211 -1.83 -3.48 5.15
N ALA A 212 -2.15 -2.22 5.43
CA ALA A 212 -1.24 -1.32 6.13
C ALA A 212 -0.95 -1.82 7.56
N CYS A 213 -1.95 -2.41 8.20
CA CYS A 213 -1.77 -3.23 9.40
C CYS A 213 -2.93 -4.20 9.59
N ALA A 214 -2.69 -5.23 10.40
CA ALA A 214 -3.68 -6.17 10.88
C ALA A 214 -3.75 -6.12 12.41
N ILE A 215 -4.95 -5.93 12.96
CA ILE A 215 -5.24 -5.98 14.38
C ILE A 215 -5.90 -7.32 14.68
N ILE A 216 -5.18 -8.17 15.41
CA ILE A 216 -5.61 -9.51 15.79
C ILE A 216 -6.06 -9.52 17.25
N GLY A 217 -7.33 -9.85 17.47
CA GLY A 217 -7.92 -10.00 18.80
C GLY A 217 -7.85 -11.43 19.32
N TYR A 218 -7.61 -11.56 20.61
CA TYR A 218 -7.48 -12.84 21.32
C TYR A 218 -8.67 -13.09 22.25
N PRO A 219 -8.95 -14.36 22.64
CA PRO A 219 -10.06 -14.70 23.51
C PRO A 219 -10.09 -14.00 24.87
N ASP A 220 -8.93 -13.65 25.41
CA ASP A 220 -8.77 -12.92 26.66
C ASP A 220 -9.09 -11.41 26.54
N GLY A 221 -9.47 -10.95 25.35
CA GLY A 221 -9.77 -9.55 25.06
C GLY A 221 -8.53 -8.70 24.76
N SER A 222 -7.33 -9.28 24.76
CA SER A 222 -6.11 -8.61 24.32
C SER A 222 -6.04 -8.50 22.80
N THR A 223 -5.19 -7.60 22.32
CA THR A 223 -4.93 -7.41 20.88
C THR A 223 -3.44 -7.39 20.58
N ARG A 224 -3.10 -7.77 19.35
CA ARG A 224 -1.77 -7.58 18.75
C ARG A 224 -1.94 -6.91 17.40
N GLN A 225 -1.17 -5.85 17.17
CA GLN A 225 -1.06 -5.20 15.87
C GLN A 225 0.16 -5.75 15.14
N PHE A 226 -0.01 -6.07 13.86
CA PHE A 226 1.06 -6.42 12.93
C PHE A 226 1.08 -5.35 11.84
N ASP A 227 2.24 -4.76 11.61
CA ASP A 227 2.41 -3.75 10.56
C ASP A 227 2.66 -4.42 9.21
N GLY A 228 2.11 -3.83 8.15
CA GLY A 228 2.36 -4.28 6.79
C GLY A 228 3.73 -3.86 6.26
N ASP A 229 4.02 -4.23 5.03
CA ASP A 229 5.20 -3.73 4.33
C ASP A 229 5.14 -2.19 4.15
N ALA A 230 6.29 -1.59 3.85
CA ALA A 230 6.41 -0.14 3.74
C ALA A 230 5.51 0.46 2.63
N VAL A 231 5.21 -0.30 1.58
CA VAL A 231 4.35 0.12 0.46
C VAL A 231 2.90 0.21 0.93
N SER A 232 2.43 -0.82 1.63
CA SER A 232 1.08 -0.93 2.19
C SER A 232 0.87 0.10 3.29
N ALA A 233 1.83 0.25 4.19
CA ALA A 233 1.80 1.25 5.25
C ALA A 233 1.77 2.69 4.69
N ALA A 234 2.42 2.95 3.56
CA ALA A 234 2.41 4.24 2.88
C ALA A 234 1.15 4.48 2.01
N GLY A 235 0.22 3.51 1.93
CA GLY A 235 -0.97 3.63 1.08
C GLY A 235 -0.70 3.50 -0.42
N LEU A 236 0.42 2.85 -0.78
CA LEU A 236 0.90 2.74 -2.16
C LEU A 236 0.60 1.37 -2.78
N ALA A 237 -0.02 0.47 -2.03
CA ALA A 237 -0.44 -0.87 -2.46
C ALA A 237 -1.17 -0.88 -3.83
N PRO A 238 -2.16 0.00 -4.10
CA PRO A 238 -2.84 0.04 -5.40
C PRO A 238 -1.92 0.46 -6.56
N ALA A 239 -1.05 1.45 -6.33
CA ALA A 239 -0.09 1.91 -7.33
C ALA A 239 0.95 0.81 -7.64
N ALA A 240 1.44 0.12 -6.60
CA ALA A 240 2.35 -1.02 -6.75
C ALA A 240 1.69 -2.18 -7.53
N ALA A 241 0.42 -2.50 -7.23
CA ALA A 241 -0.32 -3.52 -7.97
C ALA A 241 -0.47 -3.15 -9.46
N THR A 242 -0.79 -1.90 -9.76
CA THR A 242 -0.86 -1.40 -11.14
C THR A 242 0.48 -1.55 -11.85
N LEU A 243 1.58 -1.16 -11.21
CA LEU A 243 2.93 -1.26 -11.78
C LEU A 243 3.34 -2.71 -12.06
N ARG A 244 2.97 -3.67 -11.21
CA ARG A 244 3.22 -5.10 -11.46
C ARG A 244 2.50 -5.59 -12.72
N CYS A 245 1.26 -5.18 -12.94
CA CYS A 245 0.48 -5.56 -14.12
C CYS A 245 1.03 -4.98 -15.43
N LEU A 246 1.74 -3.85 -15.39
CA LEU A 246 2.33 -3.24 -16.58
C LEU A 246 3.50 -4.06 -17.15
N GLY A 247 4.01 -5.08 -16.45
CA GLY A 247 5.07 -5.95 -16.94
C GLY A 247 6.33 -5.17 -17.35
N LEU A 248 6.65 -4.11 -16.62
CA LEU A 248 7.74 -3.22 -16.98
C LEU A 248 9.08 -3.99 -16.99
N PRO A 249 9.90 -3.82 -18.04
CA PRO A 249 11.18 -4.51 -18.13
C PRO A 249 12.06 -4.09 -16.96
N LYS A 250 12.69 -5.08 -16.32
CA LYS A 250 13.61 -4.87 -15.21
C LYS A 250 15.06 -4.92 -15.73
N PRO A 251 15.96 -4.10 -15.17
CA PRO A 251 17.38 -4.21 -15.48
C PRO A 251 17.93 -5.59 -15.08
N ASN A 252 18.90 -6.10 -15.84
CA ASN A 252 19.51 -7.42 -15.60
C ASN A 252 20.33 -7.48 -14.29
N ILE A 253 20.83 -6.33 -13.84
CA ILE A 253 21.60 -6.18 -12.60
C ILE A 253 20.80 -5.28 -11.66
N PRO A 254 20.66 -5.62 -10.36
CA PRO A 254 20.01 -4.76 -9.38
C PRO A 254 20.66 -3.37 -9.34
N PRO A 255 19.93 -2.28 -9.68
CA PRO A 255 20.52 -0.96 -9.77
C PRO A 255 20.68 -0.33 -8.39
N LEU A 256 21.62 0.61 -8.27
CA LEU A 256 21.71 1.55 -7.15
C LEU A 256 21.16 2.88 -7.59
N ILE A 257 20.10 3.33 -6.92
CA ILE A 257 19.34 4.51 -7.31
C ILE A 257 19.29 5.47 -6.12
N ALA A 258 19.64 6.74 -6.37
CA ALA A 258 19.38 7.84 -5.45
C ALA A 258 18.26 8.71 -6.02
N VAL A 259 17.09 8.73 -5.36
CA VAL A 259 15.95 9.56 -5.75
C VAL A 259 16.03 10.88 -4.99
N MET A 260 16.23 11.96 -5.74
CA MET A 260 16.39 13.32 -5.24
C MET A 260 15.26 14.26 -5.65
N GLY A 261 15.20 15.40 -4.97
CA GLY A 261 14.24 16.47 -5.20
C GLY A 261 13.88 17.19 -3.91
N VAL A 262 13.24 18.34 -4.02
CA VAL A 262 12.84 19.16 -2.86
C VAL A 262 11.68 18.54 -2.07
N SER A 263 11.32 19.12 -0.93
CA SER A 263 10.16 18.71 -0.14
C SER A 263 8.88 18.70 -0.99
N ALA A 264 8.00 17.73 -0.73
CA ALA A 264 6.77 17.49 -1.50
C ALA A 264 6.91 17.05 -2.97
N SER A 265 8.12 16.80 -3.48
CA SER A 265 8.30 16.22 -4.82
C SER A 265 7.84 14.77 -4.95
N GLY A 266 7.65 14.07 -3.82
CA GLY A 266 7.17 12.67 -3.80
C GLY A 266 8.27 11.61 -3.71
N LYS A 267 9.50 11.98 -3.28
CA LYS A 267 10.65 11.08 -3.17
C LYS A 267 10.32 9.73 -2.52
N SER A 268 9.82 9.71 -1.28
CA SER A 268 9.53 8.47 -0.55
C SER A 268 8.48 7.63 -1.28
N THR A 269 7.47 8.25 -1.90
CA THR A 269 6.47 7.54 -2.73
C THR A 269 7.10 6.86 -3.93
N ILE A 270 7.88 7.58 -4.72
CA ILE A 270 8.53 7.02 -5.92
C ILE A 270 9.60 6.00 -5.53
N GLY A 271 10.37 6.28 -4.47
CA GLY A 271 11.42 5.40 -3.99
C GLY A 271 10.89 4.05 -3.50
N LEU A 272 9.80 4.04 -2.71
CA LEU A 272 9.14 2.82 -2.27
C LEU A 272 8.59 2.00 -3.44
N LEU A 273 7.92 2.65 -4.39
CA LEU A 273 7.37 1.98 -5.58
C LEU A 273 8.48 1.39 -6.48
N LEU A 274 9.59 2.10 -6.65
CA LEU A 274 10.75 1.59 -7.39
C LEU A 274 11.39 0.40 -6.68
N ALA A 275 11.63 0.51 -5.38
CA ALA A 275 12.24 -0.56 -4.58
C ALA A 275 11.41 -1.85 -4.65
N GLU A 276 10.09 -1.72 -4.46
CA GLU A 276 9.12 -2.82 -4.57
C GLU A 276 9.14 -3.45 -5.96
N LEU A 277 9.07 -2.64 -7.02
CA LEU A 277 9.04 -3.13 -8.40
C LEU A 277 10.34 -3.84 -8.77
N LEU A 278 11.48 -3.32 -8.33
CA LEU A 278 12.81 -3.87 -8.60
C LEU A 278 13.17 -5.04 -7.68
N GLY A 279 12.48 -5.21 -6.55
CA GLY A 279 12.80 -6.22 -5.55
C GLY A 279 14.11 -5.91 -4.81
N VAL A 280 14.41 -4.64 -4.56
CA VAL A 280 15.65 -4.18 -3.92
C VAL A 280 15.35 -3.44 -2.61
N PRO A 281 16.31 -3.32 -1.67
CA PRO A 281 16.10 -2.59 -0.43
C PRO A 281 15.77 -1.11 -0.63
N PHE A 282 14.93 -0.56 0.25
CA PHE A 282 14.64 0.88 0.34
C PHE A 282 15.30 1.49 1.59
N CYS A 283 15.72 2.75 1.49
CA CYS A 283 16.15 3.55 2.64
C CYS A 283 15.65 4.98 2.49
N ASP A 284 15.03 5.54 3.53
CA ASP A 284 14.89 6.99 3.61
C ASP A 284 16.21 7.59 4.10
N GLY A 285 16.79 8.50 3.33
CA GLY A 285 18.03 9.15 3.66
C GLY A 285 17.90 10.00 4.93
N ASP A 286 16.70 10.50 5.23
CA ASP A 286 16.46 11.29 6.43
C ASP A 286 16.64 10.46 7.72
N ASP A 287 16.42 9.14 7.65
CA ASP A 287 16.65 8.20 8.77
C ASP A 287 18.13 8.03 9.11
N LEU A 288 19.04 8.42 8.20
CA LEU A 288 20.48 8.30 8.40
C LEU A 288 21.09 9.49 9.16
N HIS A 289 20.30 10.52 9.47
CA HIS A 289 20.78 11.65 10.26
C HIS A 289 21.28 11.21 11.64
N PRO A 290 22.45 11.68 12.11
CA PRO A 290 22.84 11.50 13.51
C PRO A 290 21.87 12.23 14.45
N GLU A 291 21.79 11.78 15.70
CA GLU A 291 20.85 12.35 16.68
C GLU A 291 21.05 13.87 16.85
N SER A 292 22.30 14.35 16.81
CA SER A 292 22.63 15.78 16.82
C SER A 292 21.93 16.58 15.72
N ASN A 293 21.82 16.02 14.51
CA ASN A 293 21.14 16.70 13.39
C ASN A 293 19.63 16.69 13.60
N ARG A 294 19.07 15.57 14.10
CA ARG A 294 17.65 15.44 14.40
C ARG A 294 17.23 16.41 15.49
N GLU A 295 18.05 16.57 16.54
CA GLU A 295 17.84 17.55 17.62
C GLU A 295 17.94 19.00 17.11
N LYS A 296 18.96 19.33 16.31
CA LYS A 296 19.11 20.68 15.73
C LYS A 296 17.90 21.04 14.88
N MET A 297 17.45 20.15 14.00
CA MET A 297 16.24 20.34 13.19
C MET A 297 14.97 20.41 14.03
N ARG A 298 14.80 19.56 15.06
CA ARG A 298 13.66 19.65 16.01
C ARG A 298 13.61 20.99 16.73
N SER A 299 14.76 21.60 17.01
CA SER A 299 14.84 22.94 17.60
C SER A 299 14.60 24.09 16.61
N GLY A 300 14.21 23.78 15.37
CA GLY A 300 13.97 24.78 14.32
C GLY A 300 15.23 25.43 13.75
N ARG A 301 16.42 24.95 14.12
CA ARG A 301 17.69 25.45 13.63
C ARG A 301 18.07 24.71 12.34
N PRO A 302 18.37 25.41 11.23
CA PRO A 302 18.79 24.76 10.01
C PRO A 302 20.16 24.11 10.19
N LEU A 303 20.39 23.01 9.47
CA LEU A 303 21.71 22.41 9.36
C LEU A 303 22.60 23.28 8.46
N ASP A 304 23.89 23.35 8.75
CA ASP A 304 24.95 23.87 7.88
C ASP A 304 25.68 22.73 7.15
N ASP A 305 26.73 23.06 6.42
CA ASP A 305 27.49 22.07 5.64
C ASP A 305 28.23 21.06 6.51
N GLU A 306 28.83 21.52 7.62
CA GLU A 306 29.58 20.66 8.55
C GLU A 306 28.64 19.68 9.25
N ASP A 307 27.46 20.14 9.67
CA ASP A 307 26.43 19.26 10.23
C ASP A 307 26.05 18.15 9.24
N ARG A 308 26.00 18.44 7.93
CA ARG A 308 25.57 17.47 6.91
C ARG A 308 26.63 16.43 6.57
N MET A 309 27.91 16.66 6.87
CA MET A 309 28.98 15.74 6.48
C MET A 309 28.83 14.31 7.05
N PRO A 310 28.54 14.10 8.36
CA PRO A 310 28.31 12.75 8.88
C PRO A 310 27.11 12.04 8.24
N TRP A 311 26.08 12.80 7.88
CA TRP A 311 24.88 12.27 7.23
C TRP A 311 25.16 11.85 5.77
N LEU A 312 25.84 12.69 4.99
CA LEU A 312 26.28 12.36 3.62
C LEU A 312 27.21 11.15 3.61
N HIS A 313 28.11 11.03 4.59
CA HIS A 313 28.97 9.86 4.75
C HIS A 313 28.15 8.58 4.97
N ARG A 314 27.11 8.61 5.82
CA ARG A 314 26.23 7.46 6.05
C ARG A 314 25.42 7.06 4.81
N ILE A 315 24.97 8.04 4.01
CA ILE A 315 24.35 7.77 2.69
C ILE A 315 25.33 7.04 1.78
N ALA A 316 26.58 7.53 1.68
CA ALA A 316 27.62 6.91 0.86
C ALA A 316 27.93 5.48 1.32
N MET A 317 28.07 5.26 2.63
CA MET A 317 28.28 3.94 3.23
C MET A 317 27.14 2.97 2.90
N ARG A 318 25.87 3.42 2.99
CA ARG A 318 24.72 2.55 2.67
C ARG A 318 24.73 2.11 1.20
N LEU A 319 25.00 3.04 0.29
CA LEU A 319 25.11 2.72 -1.14
C LEU A 319 26.32 1.80 -1.43
N ALA A 320 27.46 2.03 -0.77
CA ALA A 320 28.65 1.18 -0.89
C ALA A 320 28.41 -0.24 -0.36
N GLU A 321 27.68 -0.36 0.75
CA GLU A 321 27.29 -1.65 1.35
C GLU A 321 26.42 -2.46 0.37
N TRP A 322 25.38 -1.85 -0.19
CA TRP A 322 24.51 -2.50 -1.16
C TRP A 322 25.24 -2.90 -2.45
N ARG A 323 26.18 -2.07 -2.91
CA ARG A 323 27.08 -2.40 -4.03
C ARG A 323 27.92 -3.64 -3.72
N THR A 324 28.56 -3.66 -2.56
CA THR A 324 29.41 -4.77 -2.12
C THR A 324 28.62 -6.08 -2.02
N ARG A 325 27.38 -6.01 -1.51
CA ARG A 325 26.47 -7.16 -1.42
C ARG A 325 25.81 -7.53 -2.76
N ARG A 326 25.96 -6.71 -3.80
CA ARG A 326 25.32 -6.86 -5.12
C ARG A 326 23.79 -7.02 -5.07
N CYS A 327 23.15 -6.39 -4.09
CA CYS A 327 21.70 -6.47 -3.92
C CYS A 327 20.94 -5.27 -4.51
N GLY A 328 21.65 -4.28 -5.05
CA GLY A 328 21.06 -3.01 -5.49
C GLY A 328 20.41 -2.25 -4.32
N GLY A 329 19.66 -1.20 -4.63
CA GLY A 329 18.87 -0.48 -3.62
C GLY A 329 18.44 0.90 -4.08
N VAL A 330 17.38 1.40 -3.43
CA VAL A 330 16.82 2.73 -3.66
C VAL A 330 16.95 3.53 -2.38
N ILE A 331 17.67 4.65 -2.44
CA ILE A 331 17.72 5.62 -1.35
C ILE A 331 17.04 6.91 -1.79
N VAL A 332 16.19 7.48 -0.94
CA VAL A 332 15.65 8.83 -1.16
C VAL A 332 16.45 9.83 -0.35
N SER A 333 16.86 10.94 -0.93
CA SER A 333 17.59 11.98 -0.19
C SER A 333 17.51 13.30 -0.92
N SER A 334 17.60 14.42 -0.20
CA SER A 334 17.52 15.74 -0.82
C SER A 334 18.63 15.96 -1.85
N LEU A 335 19.89 15.60 -1.55
CA LEU A 335 21.07 15.66 -2.44
C LEU A 335 21.06 16.84 -3.45
N LEU A 336 20.66 18.01 -2.97
CA LEU A 336 20.26 19.13 -3.82
C LEU A 336 21.45 19.78 -4.54
N THR A 337 22.65 19.75 -3.93
CA THR A 337 23.86 20.34 -4.51
C THR A 337 24.73 19.28 -5.18
N ARG A 338 25.41 19.66 -6.25
CA ARG A 338 26.39 18.83 -6.96
C ARG A 338 27.50 18.40 -6.02
N ARG A 339 27.99 19.29 -5.15
CA ARG A 339 29.04 18.97 -4.17
C ARG A 339 28.64 17.79 -3.28
N TYR A 340 27.40 17.74 -2.81
CA TYR A 340 26.94 16.61 -1.99
C TYR A 340 26.84 15.32 -2.79
N ARG A 341 26.37 15.40 -4.05
CA ARG A 341 26.30 14.24 -4.96
C ARG A 341 27.69 13.69 -5.27
N ASP A 342 28.68 14.56 -5.48
CA ASP A 342 30.07 14.19 -5.72
C ASP A 342 30.70 13.51 -4.48
N LEU A 343 30.48 14.05 -3.28
CA LEU A 343 30.93 13.42 -2.02
C LEU A 343 30.35 12.01 -1.85
N VAL A 344 29.04 11.85 -2.06
CA VAL A 344 28.36 10.56 -1.94
C VAL A 344 28.86 9.60 -3.01
N ARG A 345 29.02 10.06 -4.26
CA ARG A 345 29.54 9.24 -5.37
C ARG A 345 30.99 8.83 -5.16
N GLY A 346 31.82 9.69 -4.55
CA GLY A 346 33.21 9.37 -4.19
C GLY A 346 33.31 8.25 -3.16
N GLY A 347 32.43 8.23 -2.15
CA GLY A 347 32.42 7.18 -1.13
C GLY A 347 31.68 5.90 -1.53
N ALA A 348 30.64 6.03 -2.36
CA ALA A 348 29.84 4.89 -2.79
C ALA A 348 30.42 4.21 -4.03
N GLY A 349 30.83 4.98 -5.04
CA GLY A 349 30.94 4.56 -6.43
C GLY A 349 29.71 4.98 -7.27
N PRO A 350 29.64 4.60 -8.56
CA PRO A 350 28.64 5.11 -9.50
C PRO A 350 27.23 4.58 -9.22
N PHE A 351 26.27 5.47 -9.01
CA PHE A 351 24.84 5.16 -8.89
C PHE A 351 24.05 6.03 -9.87
N THR A 352 22.84 5.58 -10.22
CA THR A 352 21.91 6.34 -11.05
C THR A 352 21.16 7.35 -10.20
N LEU A 353 21.17 8.61 -10.62
CA LEU A 353 20.45 9.67 -9.94
C LEU A 353 19.07 9.83 -10.57
N VAL A 354 18.01 9.87 -9.78
CA VAL A 354 16.66 10.19 -10.26
C VAL A 354 16.28 11.55 -9.68
N HIS A 355 16.11 12.56 -10.52
CA HIS A 355 15.66 13.88 -10.08
C HIS A 355 14.17 14.05 -10.34
N LEU A 356 13.40 14.20 -9.26
CA LEU A 356 11.99 14.54 -9.30
C LEU A 356 11.83 16.07 -9.40
N ASP A 357 11.69 16.54 -10.63
CA ASP A 357 11.65 17.96 -10.98
C ASP A 357 10.21 18.48 -11.00
N GLY A 358 9.99 19.68 -10.48
CA GLY A 358 8.64 20.23 -10.37
C GLY A 358 8.61 21.73 -10.12
N SER A 359 7.56 22.37 -10.60
CA SER A 359 7.35 23.81 -10.40
C SER A 359 7.11 24.12 -8.92
N ARG A 360 7.55 25.31 -8.50
CA ARG A 360 7.30 25.83 -7.15
C ARG A 360 5.81 25.79 -6.80
N ASP A 361 4.96 26.17 -7.74
CA ASP A 361 3.50 26.25 -7.52
C ASP A 361 2.89 24.87 -7.25
N LEU A 362 3.30 23.85 -8.01
CA LEU A 362 2.83 22.48 -7.76
C LEU A 362 3.31 21.94 -6.42
N LEU A 363 4.58 22.20 -6.07
CA LEU A 363 5.16 21.79 -4.79
C LEU A 363 4.46 22.47 -3.61
N ALA A 364 4.21 23.78 -3.71
CA ALA A 364 3.49 24.55 -2.71
C ALA A 364 2.04 24.06 -2.55
N ALA A 365 1.34 23.79 -3.65
CA ALA A 365 -0.01 23.22 -3.64
C ALA A 365 -0.04 21.85 -2.94
N ARG A 366 0.95 20.99 -3.20
CA ARG A 366 1.09 19.68 -2.52
C ARG A 366 1.39 19.81 -1.03
N ILE A 367 2.19 20.80 -0.61
CA ILE A 367 2.42 21.07 0.82
C ILE A 367 1.13 21.54 1.49
N ALA A 368 0.42 22.49 0.87
CA ALA A 368 -0.84 23.03 1.40
C ALA A 368 -1.94 21.96 1.54
N ALA A 369 -1.96 20.97 0.64
CA ALA A 369 -2.92 19.87 0.68
C ALA A 369 -2.61 18.80 1.75
N ARG A 370 -1.41 18.77 2.34
CA ARG A 370 -1.07 17.78 3.38
C ARG A 370 -1.73 18.16 4.71
N ARG A 371 -2.65 17.32 5.17
CA ARG A 371 -3.16 17.34 6.55
C ARG A 371 -2.11 16.67 7.47
N GLY A 372 -1.61 17.40 8.47
CA GLY A 372 -0.60 16.92 9.41
C GLY A 372 0.85 17.14 8.94
N HIS A 373 1.61 17.87 9.74
CA HIS A 373 2.94 18.46 9.46
C HIS A 373 2.90 19.71 8.57
N PHE A 374 2.64 20.86 9.18
CA PHE A 374 2.88 22.17 8.58
C PHE A 374 4.39 22.33 8.30
N MET A 375 4.81 22.26 7.04
CA MET A 375 6.13 22.71 6.62
C MET A 375 6.04 24.19 6.23
N PRO A 376 6.84 25.09 6.82
CA PRO A 376 6.80 26.50 6.48
C PRO A 376 7.23 26.71 5.03
N ALA A 377 6.54 27.61 4.31
CA ALA A 377 6.85 27.94 2.91
C ALA A 377 8.31 28.35 2.70
N SER A 378 8.94 28.96 3.71
CA SER A 378 10.36 29.33 3.72
C SER A 378 11.32 28.14 3.54
N LEU A 379 10.94 26.94 3.97
CA LEU A 379 11.75 25.74 3.76
C LEU A 379 11.71 25.28 2.30
N LEU A 380 10.57 25.40 1.62
CA LEU A 380 10.48 25.09 0.20
C LEU A 380 11.35 26.06 -0.61
N ASP A 381 11.25 27.35 -0.33
CA ASP A 381 12.01 28.38 -1.04
C ASP A 381 13.52 28.20 -0.86
N SER A 382 13.99 27.91 0.38
CA SER A 382 15.41 27.64 0.62
C SER A 382 15.92 26.37 -0.09
N GLN A 383 15.10 25.31 -0.18
CA GLN A 383 15.48 24.10 -0.90
C GLN A 383 15.53 24.31 -2.42
N LEU A 384 14.60 25.08 -2.99
CA LEU A 384 14.63 25.46 -4.40
C LEU A 384 15.85 26.33 -4.71
N ALA A 385 16.21 27.25 -3.82
CA ALA A 385 17.42 28.07 -3.98
C ALA A 385 18.71 27.25 -3.91
N ALA A 386 18.73 26.17 -3.11
CA ALA A 386 19.88 25.27 -2.99
C ALA A 386 19.92 24.17 -4.07
N LEU A 387 18.86 24.01 -4.87
CA LEU A 387 18.78 22.97 -5.89
C LEU A 387 19.69 23.31 -7.08
N GLU A 388 20.71 22.49 -7.29
CA GLU A 388 21.54 22.49 -8.47
C GLU A 388 21.11 21.35 -9.38
N SER A 389 20.50 21.69 -10.53
CA SER A 389 20.07 20.71 -11.53
C SER A 389 21.20 19.76 -11.92
N PRO A 390 20.93 18.45 -12.06
CA PRO A 390 21.96 17.49 -12.48
C PRO A 390 22.59 17.88 -13.81
N GLN A 391 23.91 17.76 -13.90
CA GLN A 391 24.71 18.08 -15.08
C GLN A 391 25.11 16.82 -15.86
N ALA A 392 25.66 17.02 -17.06
CA ALA A 392 26.21 15.92 -17.86
C ALA A 392 27.30 15.18 -17.07
N GLY A 393 27.21 13.84 -17.01
CA GLY A 393 28.14 12.98 -16.26
C GLY A 393 27.63 12.45 -14.92
N GLU A 394 26.47 12.92 -14.44
CA GLU A 394 25.89 12.48 -13.16
C GLU A 394 24.97 11.25 -13.26
N ASP A 395 24.87 10.62 -14.44
CA ASP A 395 23.95 9.51 -14.74
C ASP A 395 22.53 9.79 -14.22
N ALA A 396 21.97 10.93 -14.63
CA ALA A 396 20.74 11.47 -14.09
C ALA A 396 19.53 11.23 -14.99
N ILE A 397 18.47 10.66 -14.42
CA ILE A 397 17.13 10.56 -14.99
C ILE A 397 16.29 11.68 -14.38
N VAL A 398 16.01 12.73 -15.14
CA VAL A 398 15.14 13.83 -14.71
C VAL A 398 13.70 13.53 -15.14
N VAL A 399 12.77 13.59 -14.19
CA VAL A 399 11.35 13.30 -14.43
C VAL A 399 10.48 14.37 -13.79
N SER A 400 9.57 14.95 -14.58
CA SER A 400 8.54 15.87 -14.06
C SER A 400 7.62 15.16 -13.06
N ILE A 401 7.30 15.86 -11.98
CA ILE A 401 6.36 15.41 -10.96
C ILE A 401 4.89 15.71 -11.31
N ASP A 402 4.59 16.29 -12.48
CA ASP A 402 3.22 16.62 -12.92
C ASP A 402 2.37 15.37 -13.17
N GLU A 403 3.02 14.22 -13.35
CA GLU A 403 2.38 12.93 -13.58
C GLU A 403 1.97 12.21 -12.30
N SER A 404 1.11 11.20 -12.45
CA SER A 404 0.79 10.27 -11.36
C SER A 404 2.05 9.48 -10.95
N PRO A 405 2.13 8.98 -9.69
CA PRO A 405 3.25 8.15 -9.25
C PRO A 405 3.55 6.96 -10.16
N VAL A 406 2.50 6.31 -10.70
CA VAL A 406 2.63 5.21 -11.67
C VAL A 406 3.28 5.69 -12.97
N GLY A 407 2.89 6.86 -13.47
CA GLY A 407 3.48 7.47 -14.67
C GLY A 407 4.96 7.79 -14.51
N ILE A 408 5.32 8.39 -13.37
CA ILE A 408 6.70 8.72 -13.02
C ILE A 408 7.57 7.46 -12.95
N VAL A 409 7.15 6.45 -12.18
CA VAL A 409 7.89 5.18 -12.07
C VAL A 409 8.05 4.51 -13.42
N ARG A 410 6.99 4.49 -14.25
CA ARG A 410 7.06 3.93 -15.61
C ARG A 410 8.11 4.63 -16.47
N ARG A 411 8.23 5.96 -16.39
CA ARG A 411 9.26 6.71 -17.13
C ARG A 411 10.65 6.35 -16.63
N ILE A 412 10.85 6.30 -15.31
CA ILE A 412 12.14 5.95 -14.71
C ILE A 412 12.58 4.54 -15.16
N MET A 413 11.68 3.55 -15.10
CA MET A 413 11.98 2.18 -15.50
C MET A 413 12.39 2.06 -16.98
N ARG A 414 11.73 2.81 -17.88
CA ARG A 414 12.12 2.85 -19.30
C ARG A 414 13.50 3.46 -19.51
N SER A 415 13.81 4.54 -18.79
CA SER A 415 15.13 5.18 -18.88
C SER A 415 16.25 4.28 -18.34
N LEU A 416 16.00 3.57 -17.23
CA LEU A 416 16.96 2.59 -16.69
C LEU A 416 17.30 1.49 -17.70
N GLN A 417 16.33 1.06 -18.51
CA GLN A 417 16.57 0.07 -19.56
C GLN A 417 17.39 0.66 -20.73
N ALA A 418 17.06 1.86 -21.20
CA ALA A 418 17.76 2.49 -22.32
C ALA A 418 19.26 2.75 -22.01
N GLY A 419 19.57 3.08 -20.76
CA GLY A 419 20.95 3.24 -20.29
C GLY A 419 21.77 1.94 -20.35
N GLN A 420 21.14 0.77 -20.20
CA GLN A 420 21.83 -0.53 -20.31
C GLN A 420 22.12 -0.95 -21.75
N VAL A 421 21.24 -0.61 -22.70
CA VAL A 421 21.45 -0.91 -24.13
C VAL A 421 22.61 -0.10 -24.72
N SER A 422 22.92 1.07 -24.14
CA SER A 422 24.02 1.93 -24.59
C SER A 422 25.37 1.60 -23.95
N ALA A 423 25.40 0.71 -22.95
CA ALA A 423 26.59 0.34 -22.17
C ALA A 423 27.12 -1.07 -22.46
N ASN A 424 26.41 -1.84 -23.29
CA ASN A 424 26.86 -3.10 -23.92
C ASN A 424 27.29 -2.81 -25.36
#